data_AF-A0A0L0N3Q1-F1
#
_entry.id   AF-A0A0L0N3Q1-F1
#
_cell.length_a   1.000
_cell.length_b   1.000
_cell.length_c   1.000
_cell.angle_alpha   90.00
_cell.angle_beta   90.00
_cell.angle_gamma   90.00
#
_symmetry.space_group_name_H-M   'P 1'
#
loop_
_entity.id
_entity.type
_entity.pdbx_description
1 polymer ?
#
loop_
_entity_poly.entity_id
_entity_poly.type
_entity_poly.pdbx_seq_one_letter_code
_entity_poly.pdbx_strand_id
1 'polypeptide(L)'
;MASFLQPTAFNILGHCIAAIPHENPTFETLRTSQHKYFKMGMVDAKNKVPEHQRFYQQAYKAHTRLWKIGPRSRWYMTPYLIVLWGGFGATMYAAGRKITGHNTWFGKN
;
A
#
# COMPACT_ATOMS: atom_id res chain seq x y z
N MET A 1 46.66 -23.50 -19.22
CA MET A 1 45.45 -22.94 -19.84
C MET A 1 44.64 -22.29 -18.74
N ALA A 2 44.95 -21.03 -18.44
CA ALA A 2 44.37 -20.24 -17.35
C ALA A 2 43.26 -19.36 -17.93
N SER A 3 42.03 -19.51 -17.44
CA SER A 3 41.41 -18.60 -16.46
C SER A 3 40.98 -17.28 -17.10
N PHE A 4 39.70 -17.16 -17.46
CA PHE A 4 38.66 -16.51 -16.64
C PHE A 4 38.55 -15.02 -16.96
N LEU A 5 37.60 -14.70 -17.85
CA LEU A 5 37.22 -13.36 -18.28
C LEU A 5 36.72 -12.53 -17.08
N GLN A 6 37.39 -11.41 -16.83
CA GLN A 6 36.91 -10.34 -15.95
C GLN A 6 35.84 -9.48 -16.67
N PRO A 7 34.85 -8.93 -15.93
CA PRO A 7 33.79 -8.09 -16.48
C PRO A 7 34.31 -6.71 -16.90
N THR A 8 33.78 -6.24 -18.03
CA THR A 8 34.13 -4.99 -18.70
C THR A 8 33.76 -3.75 -17.88
N ALA A 9 34.74 -2.84 -17.75
CA ALA A 9 34.59 -1.54 -17.10
C ALA A 9 33.64 -0.61 -17.88
N PHE A 10 32.67 -0.02 -17.18
CA PHE A 10 31.84 1.07 -17.69
C PHE A 10 32.55 2.40 -17.43
N ASN A 11 32.95 3.09 -18.51
CA ASN A 11 33.56 4.41 -18.46
C ASN A 11 32.49 5.50 -18.41
N ILE A 12 32.32 6.16 -17.26
CA ILE A 12 31.67 7.47 -17.18
C ILE A 12 32.62 8.38 -16.38
N LEU A 13 33.13 9.41 -17.06
CA LEU A 13 33.75 10.60 -16.48
C LEU A 13 34.85 10.36 -15.41
N GLY A 14 36.07 10.08 -15.89
CA GLY A 14 37.28 10.80 -15.48
C GLY A 14 37.78 10.74 -14.03
N HIS A 15 37.12 10.07 -13.09
CA HIS A 15 37.63 9.87 -11.72
C HIS A 15 37.76 8.36 -11.43
N CYS A 16 39.01 7.90 -11.35
CA CYS A 16 39.33 6.57 -10.83
C CYS A 16 38.95 6.53 -9.33
N ILE A 17 37.77 6.00 -9.01
CA ILE A 17 37.48 5.61 -7.62
C ILE A 17 38.24 4.31 -7.38
N ALA A 18 39.46 4.43 -6.85
CA ALA A 18 40.18 3.31 -6.29
C ALA A 18 39.31 2.68 -5.18
N ALA A 19 39.15 1.36 -5.22
CA ALA A 19 38.48 0.61 -4.17
C ALA A 19 39.18 0.88 -2.83
N ILE A 20 38.46 1.47 -1.87
CA ILE A 20 38.94 1.65 -0.50
C ILE A 20 38.90 0.27 0.18
N PRO A 21 40.04 -0.28 0.64
CA PRO A 21 40.01 -1.46 1.50
C PRO A 21 39.46 -1.04 2.88
N HIS A 22 38.24 -1.46 3.19
CA HIS A 22 37.63 -1.23 4.50
C HIS A 22 38.15 -2.28 5.49
N GLU A 23 39.29 -1.97 6.10
CA GLU A 23 39.81 -2.67 7.27
C GLU A 23 38.81 -2.61 8.44
N ASN A 24 38.70 -3.75 9.13
CA ASN A 24 37.65 -4.08 10.08
C ASN A 24 38.17 -3.88 11.51
N PRO A 25 37.64 -2.94 12.32
CA PRO A 25 37.78 -3.04 13.76
C PRO A 25 36.56 -3.77 14.33
N THR A 26 36.79 -4.99 14.77
CA THR A 26 35.92 -5.78 15.65
C THR A 26 35.45 -4.93 16.82
N PHE A 27 34.19 -4.49 16.79
CA PHE A 27 33.54 -3.83 17.91
C PHE A 27 33.09 -4.89 18.92
N GLU A 28 34.01 -5.34 19.79
CA GLU A 28 33.63 -5.90 21.08
C GLU A 28 33.59 -4.76 22.10
N THR A 29 32.40 -4.27 22.44
CA THR A 29 32.10 -3.83 23.81
C THR A 29 30.67 -4.20 24.18
N LEU A 30 30.54 -5.21 25.04
CA LEU A 30 29.31 -5.48 25.79
C LEU A 30 29.09 -4.35 26.80
N ARG A 31 28.03 -3.56 26.61
CA ARG A 31 27.42 -2.79 27.70
C ARG A 31 25.94 -3.12 27.78
N THR A 32 25.63 -4.26 28.39
CA THR A 32 24.27 -4.65 28.76
C THR A 32 23.81 -3.81 29.96
N SER A 33 23.49 -2.54 29.71
CA SER A 33 22.75 -1.73 30.68
C SER A 33 21.30 -2.20 30.66
N GLN A 34 20.91 -2.95 31.69
CA GLN A 34 19.54 -3.43 31.91
C GLN A 34 18.62 -2.25 32.29
N HIS A 35 18.36 -1.35 31.34
CA HIS A 35 17.20 -0.47 31.45
C HIS A 35 15.97 -1.30 31.09
N LYS A 36 15.09 -1.54 32.08
CA LYS A 36 13.70 -1.95 31.82
C LYS A 36 13.03 -0.83 31.02
N TYR A 37 13.16 -0.90 29.69
CA TYR A 37 12.38 -0.06 28.79
C TYR A 37 10.91 -0.48 28.93
N PHE A 38 10.13 0.37 29.59
CA PHE A 38 8.68 0.27 29.55
C PHE A 38 8.26 0.48 28.10
N LYS A 39 7.93 -0.62 27.43
CA LYS A 39 7.53 -0.62 26.03
C LYS A 39 6.18 0.06 25.91
N MET A 40 6.17 1.36 25.64
CA MET A 40 4.94 2.10 25.37
C MET A 40 4.32 1.52 24.09
N GLY A 41 3.20 0.81 24.22
CA GLY A 41 2.61 0.00 23.14
C GLY A 41 2.25 0.75 21.85
N MET A 42 2.18 2.08 21.89
CA MET A 42 2.02 2.95 20.72
C MET A 42 3.34 3.47 20.15
N VAL A 43 4.37 3.65 20.98
CA VAL A 43 5.64 4.30 20.61
C VAL A 43 6.69 3.29 20.16
N ASP A 44 6.63 2.07 20.69
CA ASP A 44 7.57 0.98 20.41
C ASP A 44 6.85 -0.21 19.75
N ALA A 45 5.92 0.09 18.85
CA ALA A 45 5.25 -0.89 18.00
C ALA A 45 6.16 -1.28 16.83
N LYS A 46 6.23 -2.59 16.51
CA LYS A 46 7.00 -3.07 15.36
C LYS A 46 6.54 -2.35 14.09
N ASN A 47 7.48 -1.79 13.32
CA ASN A 47 7.19 -1.16 12.04
C ASN A 47 6.53 -2.15 11.05
N LYS A 48 5.25 -1.90 10.73
CA LYS A 48 4.44 -2.69 9.80
C LYS A 48 4.54 -2.20 8.34
N VAL A 49 5.20 -1.06 8.09
CA VAL A 49 5.26 -0.44 6.75
C VAL A 49 5.82 -1.39 5.69
N PRO A 50 6.93 -2.13 5.91
CA PRO A 50 7.45 -3.06 4.90
C PRO A 50 6.48 -4.23 4.61
N GLU A 51 5.71 -4.68 5.61
CA GLU A 51 4.70 -5.72 5.46
C GLU A 51 3.57 -5.22 4.55
N HIS A 52 3.07 -4.00 4.78
CA HIS A 52 2.06 -3.37 3.94
C HIS A 52 2.57 -3.07 2.53
N GLN A 53 3.80 -2.57 2.39
CA GLN A 53 4.40 -2.28 1.08
C GLN A 53 4.47 -3.54 0.21
N ARG A 54 4.91 -4.68 0.76
CA ARG A 54 4.92 -5.95 0.03
C ARG A 54 3.52 -6.38 -0.41
N PHE A 55 2.54 -6.26 0.48
CA PHE A 55 1.14 -6.60 0.20
C PHE A 55 0.55 -5.74 -0.94
N TYR A 56 0.73 -4.42 -0.88
CA TYR A 56 0.25 -3.52 -1.94
C TYR A 56 1.01 -3.73 -3.25
N GLN A 57 2.32 -3.96 -3.22
CA GLN A 57 3.11 -4.23 -4.43
C GLN A 57 2.68 -5.53 -5.12
N GLN A 58 2.38 -6.59 -4.38
CA GLN A 58 1.83 -7.84 -4.94
C GLN A 58 0.46 -7.60 -5.61
N ALA A 59 -0.41 -6.84 -4.95
CA ALA A 59 -1.73 -6.49 -5.48
C ALA A 59 -1.66 -5.57 -6.71
N TYR A 60 -0.67 -4.68 -6.78
CA TYR A 60 -0.35 -3.87 -7.95
C TYR A 60 0.11 -4.72 -9.13
N LYS A 61 0.98 -5.73 -8.90
CA LYS A 61 1.39 -6.71 -9.93
C LYS A 61 0.21 -7.51 -10.46
N ALA A 62 -0.78 -7.82 -9.61
CA ALA A 62 -2.02 -8.46 -10.00
C ALA A 62 -3.04 -7.48 -10.65
N HIS A 63 -2.64 -6.23 -10.92
CA HIS A 63 -3.47 -5.16 -11.49
C HIS A 63 -4.81 -4.94 -10.78
N THR A 64 -4.87 -5.24 -9.48
CA THR A 64 -6.06 -4.99 -8.68
C THR A 64 -6.13 -3.51 -8.30
N ARG A 65 -7.31 -2.91 -8.47
CA ARG A 65 -7.53 -1.48 -8.15
C ARG A 65 -7.36 -1.25 -6.65
N LEU A 66 -6.73 -0.13 -6.26
CA LEU A 66 -6.46 0.25 -4.86
C LEU A 66 -7.64 0.03 -3.91
N TRP A 67 -8.83 0.49 -4.30
CA TRP A 67 -10.07 0.36 -3.55
C TRP A 67 -10.61 -1.07 -3.42
N LYS A 68 -9.92 -2.09 -3.95
CA LYS A 68 -10.31 -3.51 -3.91
C LYS A 68 -9.21 -4.39 -3.31
N ILE A 69 -8.03 -3.84 -3.00
CA ILE A 69 -6.86 -4.61 -2.54
C ILE A 69 -7.06 -5.18 -1.14
N GLY A 70 -7.70 -4.43 -0.24
CA GLY A 70 -7.86 -4.85 1.15
C GLY A 70 -8.84 -6.01 1.31
N PRO A 71 -8.58 -6.98 2.21
CA PRO A 71 -9.50 -8.11 2.45
C PRO A 71 -10.89 -7.63 2.94
N ARG A 72 -10.91 -6.53 3.70
CA ARG A 72 -12.14 -5.88 4.17
C ARG A 72 -12.84 -5.07 3.09
N SER A 73 -12.17 -4.77 1.97
CA SER A 73 -12.73 -3.85 0.98
C SER A 73 -14.04 -4.36 0.38
N ARG A 74 -14.17 -5.68 0.21
CA ARG A 74 -15.41 -6.29 -0.29
C ARG A 74 -16.63 -5.97 0.59
N TRP A 75 -16.46 -5.96 1.91
CA TRP A 75 -17.53 -5.67 2.86
C TRP A 75 -17.97 -4.21 2.86
N TYR A 76 -17.09 -3.27 2.50
CA TYR A 76 -17.46 -1.85 2.40
C TYR A 76 -17.94 -1.46 1.00
N MET A 77 -17.34 -2.03 -0.03
CA MET A 77 -17.67 -1.68 -1.41
C MET A 77 -19.06 -2.22 -1.80
N THR A 78 -19.46 -3.39 -1.33
CA THR A 78 -20.79 -3.95 -1.63
C THR A 78 -21.95 -3.06 -1.18
N PRO A 79 -22.06 -2.66 0.10
CA PRO A 79 -23.14 -1.77 0.53
C PRO A 79 -23.05 -0.39 -0.10
N TYR A 80 -21.84 0.14 -0.31
CA TYR A 80 -21.64 1.42 -0.99
C TYR A 80 -22.21 1.40 -2.41
N LEU A 81 -21.94 0.36 -3.20
CA LEU A 81 -22.48 0.22 -4.55
C LEU A 81 -24.01 0.08 -4.56
N ILE A 82 -24.58 -0.65 -3.60
CA ILE A 82 -26.04 -0.84 -3.49
C ILE A 82 -26.73 0.49 -3.19
N VAL A 83 -26.22 1.27 -2.23
CA VAL A 83 -26.82 2.56 -1.89
C VAL A 83 -26.63 3.57 -3.01
N LEU A 84 -25.47 3.58 -3.67
CA LEU A 84 -25.20 4.48 -4.79
C LEU A 84 -26.17 4.23 -5.95
N TRP A 85 -26.23 2.98 -6.44
CA TRP A 85 -27.09 2.64 -7.57
C TRP A 85 -28.57 2.58 -7.19
N GLY A 86 -28.88 2.17 -5.97
CA GLY A 86 -30.23 2.19 -5.42
C GLY A 86 -30.78 3.60 -5.28
N GLY A 87 -30.00 4.53 -4.70
CA GLY A 87 -30.35 5.94 -4.57
C GLY A 87 -30.42 6.64 -5.93
N PHE A 88 -29.50 6.34 -6.84
CA PHE A 88 -29.55 6.84 -8.21
C PHE A 88 -30.83 6.38 -8.94
N GLY A 89 -31.14 5.08 -8.90
CA GLY A 89 -32.35 4.53 -9.49
C GLY A 89 -33.62 5.11 -8.86
N ALA A 90 -33.64 5.26 -7.54
CA ALA A 90 -34.73 5.89 -6.79
C ALA A 90 -34.95 7.35 -7.20
N THR A 91 -33.86 8.11 -7.40
CA THR A 91 -33.92 9.51 -7.83
C THR A 91 -34.44 9.62 -9.26
N MET A 92 -33.97 8.76 -10.17
CA MET A 92 -34.46 8.75 -11.55
C MET A 92 -35.94 8.35 -11.63
N TYR A 93 -36.37 7.40 -10.79
CA TYR A 93 -37.78 7.02 -10.64
C TYR A 93 -38.63 8.19 -10.14
N ALA A 94 -38.22 8.84 -9.06
CA ALA A 94 -38.91 10.01 -8.51
C ALA A 94 -38.96 11.18 -9.52
N ALA A 95 -37.87 11.41 -10.26
CA ALA A 95 -37.83 12.43 -11.31
C ALA A 95 -38.79 12.11 -12.47
N GLY A 96 -38.84 10.87 -12.96
CA GLY A 96 -39.79 10.44 -13.98
C GLY A 96 -41.24 10.56 -13.52
N ARG A 97 -41.51 10.24 -12.26
CA ARG A 97 -42.83 10.44 -11.63
C ARG A 97 -43.19 11.91 -11.50
N LYS A 98 -42.22 12.78 -11.17
CA LYS A 98 -42.41 14.24 -11.10
C LYS A 98 -42.76 14.83 -12.46
N ILE A 99 -42.09 14.39 -13.52
CA ILE A 99 -42.38 14.82 -14.92
C ILE A 99 -43.80 14.43 -15.32
N THR A 100 -44.28 13.26 -14.88
CA THR A 100 -45.64 12.77 -15.16
C THR A 100 -46.71 13.35 -14.22
N GLY A 101 -46.37 14.36 -13.41
CA GLY A 101 -47.31 15.10 -12.57
C GLY A 101 -47.63 14.44 -11.22
N HIS A 102 -46.95 13.34 -10.88
CA HIS A 102 -47.17 12.65 -9.63
C HIS A 102 -46.22 13.14 -8.53
N ASN A 103 -46.77 13.38 -7.34
CA ASN A 103 -46.03 13.94 -6.20
C ASN A 103 -45.63 12.90 -5.16
N THR A 104 -46.18 11.69 -5.23
CA THR A 104 -45.85 10.61 -4.30
C THR A 104 -44.99 9.51 -4.92
N TRP A 105 -44.21 8.86 -4.07
CA TRP A 105 -43.36 7.72 -4.42
C TRP A 105 -44.18 6.46 -4.77
N PHE A 106 -45.31 6.25 -4.10
CA PHE A 106 -46.22 5.13 -4.34
C PHE A 106 -47.65 5.62 -4.19
N GLY A 107 -48.38 5.73 -5.31
CA GLY A 107 -49.76 6.23 -5.30
C GLY A 107 -50.19 6.83 -6.63
N LYS A 108 -51.50 6.99 -6.82
CA LYS A 108 -52.05 7.60 -8.04
C LYS A 108 -51.84 9.12 -8.08
N ASN A 109 -51.59 9.75 -6.94
CA ASN A 109 -51.43 11.20 -6.77
C ASN A 109 -50.06 11.51 -6.20
#